data_AF-A0A3M1QXI8-F1
#
_entry.id   AF-A0A3M1QXI8-F1
#
_cell.length_a   1.000
_cell.length_b   1.000
_cell.length_c   1.000
_cell.angle_alpha   90.00
_cell.angle_beta   90.00
_cell.angle_gamma   90.00
#
_symmetry.space_group_name_H-M   'P 1'
#
loop_
_entity.id
_entity.type
_entity.pdbx_description
1 polymer ?
#
loop_
_entity_poly.entity_id
_entity_poly.type
_entity_poly.pdbx_seq_one_letter_code
_entity_poly.pdbx_strand_id
1 'polypeptide(L)'
;MAACGVCHTDLHYLDHGVPTFKEPPVTLGHEISGVVDAVGDGAAGVAVGDRVIVPAVLTCGVCAACRAGRENICERMVMVGNHIDGGYAEHLVVPAKDLVPVPEGLDLEACAIIADALSTPYHAVVHRGEVRPGQTVAVFGCGGVGIN
;
A
#
# COMPACT_ATOMS: atom_id res chain seq x y z
N MET A 1 -12.73 0.72 -8.17
CA MET A 1 -11.28 0.42 -8.20
C MET A 1 -10.86 0.16 -9.63
N ALA A 2 -9.60 0.44 -10.01
CA ALA A 2 -9.10 0.12 -11.34
C ALA A 2 -8.36 -1.23 -11.35
N ALA A 3 -7.49 -1.46 -10.37
CA ALA A 3 -6.80 -2.72 -10.18
C ALA A 3 -6.42 -2.95 -8.71
N CYS A 4 -6.27 -4.22 -8.34
CA CYS A 4 -5.64 -4.62 -7.10
C CYS A 4 -4.63 -5.74 -7.40
N GLY A 5 -3.36 -5.53 -7.00
CA GLY A 5 -2.32 -6.56 -7.09
C GLY A 5 -2.58 -7.72 -6.14
N VAL A 6 -1.98 -8.86 -6.45
CA VAL A 6 -2.03 -10.08 -5.63
C VAL A 6 -0.68 -10.31 -5.00
N CYS A 7 -0.63 -10.28 -3.67
CA CYS A 7 0.60 -10.46 -2.91
C CYS A 7 0.59 -11.78 -2.15
N HIS A 8 1.77 -12.35 -1.91
CA HIS A 8 1.92 -13.56 -1.10
C HIS A 8 1.42 -13.37 0.35
N THR A 9 1.38 -12.12 0.82
CA THR A 9 0.74 -11.74 2.09
C THR A 9 -0.74 -12.13 2.15
N ASP A 10 -1.48 -12.08 1.05
CA ASP A 10 -2.88 -12.52 1.03
C ASP A 10 -2.99 -14.03 1.33
N LEU A 11 -2.08 -14.85 0.79
CA LEU A 11 -2.02 -16.29 1.06
C LEU A 11 -1.63 -16.59 2.51
N HIS A 12 -0.80 -15.74 3.11
CA HIS A 12 -0.46 -15.87 4.53
C HIS A 12 -1.70 -15.77 5.42
N TYR A 13 -2.61 -14.84 5.10
CA TYR A 13 -3.88 -14.67 5.80
C TYR A 13 -4.88 -15.78 5.49
N LEU A 14 -4.95 -16.21 4.23
CA LEU A 14 -5.97 -17.16 3.79
C LEU A 14 -5.67 -18.61 4.21
N ASP A 15 -4.41 -19.05 4.11
CA ASP A 15 -4.06 -20.48 4.17
C ASP A 15 -2.86 -20.79 5.08
N HIS A 16 -1.91 -19.86 5.27
CA HIS A 16 -0.70 -20.15 6.05
C HIS A 16 -0.84 -19.86 7.56
N GLY A 17 -2.05 -19.60 8.04
CA GLY A 17 -2.37 -19.46 9.47
C GLY A 17 -1.94 -18.15 10.12
N VAL A 18 -1.60 -17.12 9.34
CA VAL A 18 -1.35 -15.78 9.88
C VAL A 18 -2.71 -15.11 10.15
N PRO A 19 -3.01 -14.71 11.39
CA PRO A 19 -4.30 -14.08 11.69
C PRO A 19 -4.37 -12.67 11.08
N THR A 20 -5.56 -12.30 10.61
CA THR A 20 -5.93 -10.92 10.35
C THR A 20 -6.30 -10.21 11.66
N PHE A 21 -6.13 -8.89 11.71
CA PHE A 21 -6.56 -8.10 12.86
C PHE A 21 -8.08 -7.92 12.90
N LYS A 22 -8.72 -7.75 11.73
CA LYS A 22 -10.17 -7.87 11.59
C LYS A 22 -10.54 -9.36 11.61
N GLU A 23 -11.46 -9.76 12.48
CA GLU A 23 -12.02 -11.11 12.44
C GLU A 23 -12.81 -11.32 11.14
N PRO A 24 -12.73 -12.50 10.50
CA PRO A 24 -13.52 -12.80 9.32
C PRO A 24 -15.03 -12.58 9.53
N PRO A 25 -15.76 -12.08 8.52
CA PRO A 25 -15.30 -11.87 7.14
C PRO A 25 -14.47 -10.60 6.95
N VAL A 26 -13.39 -10.72 6.16
CA VAL A 26 -12.53 -9.61 5.71
C VAL A 26 -12.27 -9.75 4.22
N THR A 27 -12.45 -8.66 3.48
CA THR A 27 -12.01 -8.59 2.08
C THR A 27 -10.50 -8.33 2.07
N LEU A 28 -9.71 -9.19 1.42
CA LEU A 28 -8.24 -9.03 1.32
C LEU A 28 -7.82 -8.06 0.20
N GLY A 29 -6.52 -7.90 -0.01
CA GLY A 29 -5.92 -7.06 -1.03
C GLY A 29 -5.45 -5.70 -0.50
N HIS A 30 -4.16 -5.39 -0.65
CA HIS A 30 -3.52 -4.16 -0.16
C HIS A 30 -2.64 -3.47 -1.21
N GLU A 31 -2.73 -3.89 -2.47
CA GLU A 31 -1.99 -3.31 -3.60
C GLU A 31 -2.95 -2.59 -4.55
N ILE A 32 -3.45 -1.40 -4.18
CA ILE A 32 -4.64 -0.84 -4.81
C ILE A 32 -4.31 0.42 -5.61
N SER A 33 -4.86 0.47 -6.82
CA SER A 33 -4.95 1.69 -7.62
C SER A 33 -6.37 1.93 -8.13
N GLY A 34 -6.73 3.19 -8.34
CA GLY A 34 -8.08 3.52 -8.77
C GLY A 34 -8.31 4.98 -9.09
N VAL A 35 -9.58 5.29 -9.24
CA VAL A 35 -10.10 6.64 -9.44
C VAL A 35 -11.02 6.95 -8.27
N VAL A 36 -10.91 8.15 -7.73
CA VAL A 36 -11.78 8.64 -6.65
C VAL A 36 -13.19 8.83 -7.20
N ASP A 37 -14.14 8.05 -6.68
CA ASP A 37 -15.55 8.08 -7.09
C ASP A 37 -16.39 9.07 -6.25
N ALA A 38 -16.08 9.17 -4.96
CA ALA A 38 -16.75 10.07 -4.02
C ALA A 38 -15.76 10.61 -2.98
N VAL A 39 -16.07 11.79 -2.44
CA VAL A 39 -15.28 12.47 -1.41
C VAL A 39 -16.21 12.85 -0.25
N GLY A 40 -15.81 12.48 0.97
CA GLY A 40 -16.56 12.83 2.18
C GLY A 40 -16.32 14.27 2.64
N ASP A 41 -17.18 14.76 3.54
CA ASP A 41 -17.02 16.09 4.12
C ASP A 41 -15.67 16.23 4.84
N GLY A 42 -14.92 17.30 4.51
CA GLY A 42 -13.62 17.58 5.12
C GLY A 42 -12.43 16.83 4.53
N ALA A 43 -12.62 16.00 3.51
CA ALA A 43 -11.53 15.42 2.75
C ALA A 43 -10.89 16.50 1.83
N ALA A 44 -9.80 17.09 2.30
CA ALA A 44 -9.04 18.08 1.57
C ALA A 44 -7.96 17.45 0.68
N GLY A 45 -7.62 18.12 -0.42
CA GLY A 45 -6.49 17.74 -1.29
C GLY A 45 -6.77 16.58 -2.25
N VAL A 46 -8.02 16.13 -2.34
CA VAL A 46 -8.47 15.05 -3.23
C VAL A 46 -9.82 15.44 -3.84
N ALA A 47 -10.02 15.14 -5.12
CA ALA A 47 -11.24 15.39 -5.87
C ALA A 47 -11.75 14.13 -6.57
N VAL A 48 -13.05 14.09 -6.86
CA VAL A 48 -13.64 13.06 -7.72
C VAL A 48 -12.95 13.09 -9.09
N GLY A 49 -12.57 11.92 -9.60
CA GLY A 49 -11.81 11.77 -10.83
C GLY A 49 -10.29 11.69 -10.64
N ASP A 50 -9.77 11.99 -9.43
CA ASP A 50 -8.34 11.84 -9.15
C ASP A 50 -7.91 10.38 -9.27
N ARG A 51 -6.78 10.18 -9.94
CA ARG A 51 -6.13 8.88 -10.11
C ARG A 51 -5.20 8.66 -8.93
N VAL A 52 -5.36 7.58 -8.19
CA VAL A 52 -4.69 7.39 -6.90
C VAL A 52 -4.21 5.96 -6.69
N ILE A 53 -3.16 5.83 -5.88
CA ILE A 53 -2.74 4.61 -5.20
C ILE A 53 -3.21 4.71 -3.74
N VAL A 54 -3.69 3.61 -3.20
CA VAL A 54 -3.94 3.47 -1.76
C VAL A 54 -2.73 2.74 -1.15
N PRO A 55 -1.98 3.35 -0.23
CA PRO A 55 -0.92 2.65 0.48
C PRO A 55 -1.46 1.44 1.23
N ALA A 56 -0.68 0.35 1.30
CA ALA A 56 -1.05 -0.83 2.06
C ALA A 56 -1.30 -0.51 3.55
N VAL A 57 -0.59 0.49 4.07
CA VAL A 57 -0.66 0.93 5.46
C VAL A 57 -1.14 2.38 5.55
N LEU A 58 -2.25 2.57 6.25
CA LEU A 58 -2.78 3.89 6.63
C LEU A 58 -2.19 4.31 7.97
N THR A 59 -1.89 5.60 8.08
CA THR A 59 -1.03 6.11 9.16
C THR A 59 -1.81 7.02 10.10
N CYS A 60 -1.40 7.16 11.36
CA CYS A 60 -2.10 8.06 12.28
C CYS A 60 -1.74 9.53 12.13
N GLY A 61 -0.64 9.85 11.41
CA GLY A 61 -0.14 11.21 11.18
C GLY A 61 0.41 11.94 12.40
N VAL A 62 0.21 11.44 13.62
CA VAL A 62 0.49 12.20 14.85
C VAL A 62 1.29 11.44 15.92
N CYS A 63 1.72 10.20 15.70
CA CYS A 63 2.64 9.54 16.63
C CYS A 63 4.09 10.03 16.42
N ALA A 64 5.00 9.65 17.31
CA ALA A 64 6.40 10.06 17.21
C ALA A 64 7.06 9.61 15.89
N ALA A 65 6.75 8.40 15.42
CA ALA A 65 7.22 7.90 14.14
C ALA A 65 6.69 8.71 12.95
N CYS A 66 5.38 9.00 12.91
CA CYS A 66 4.79 9.81 11.84
C CYS A 66 5.39 11.22 11.80
N ARG A 67 5.52 11.89 12.95
CA ARG A 67 6.13 13.24 13.01
C ARG A 67 7.61 13.27 12.61
N ALA A 68 8.27 12.13 12.62
CA ALA A 68 9.67 11.98 12.21
C ALA A 68 9.82 11.52 10.75
N GLY A 69 8.74 11.46 9.95
CA GLY A 69 8.77 10.96 8.57
C GLY A 69 9.07 9.46 8.46
N ARG A 70 8.71 8.69 9.50
CA ARG A 70 8.85 7.24 9.56
C ARG A 70 7.49 6.58 9.71
N GLU A 71 6.54 7.01 8.87
CA GLU A 71 5.16 6.52 8.91
C GLU A 71 5.06 5.00 8.73
N ASN A 72 6.03 4.38 8.05
CA ASN A 72 6.12 2.93 7.86
C ASN A 72 6.20 2.12 9.17
N ILE A 73 6.56 2.75 10.29
CA ILE A 73 6.55 2.15 11.63
C ILE A 73 5.58 2.88 12.57
N CYS A 74 4.48 3.39 12.02
CA CYS A 74 3.43 4.05 12.79
C CYS A 74 2.84 3.10 13.86
N GLU A 75 2.92 3.51 15.13
CA GLU A 75 2.40 2.77 16.29
C GLU A 75 0.88 2.49 16.25
N ARG A 76 0.14 3.24 15.44
CA ARG A 76 -1.32 3.11 15.26
C ARG A 76 -1.66 2.93 13.79
N MET A 77 -0.80 2.21 13.08
CA MET A 77 -1.02 1.89 11.68
C MET A 77 -2.27 1.02 11.51
N VAL A 78 -2.93 1.15 10.36
CA VAL A 78 -4.08 0.33 9.95
C VAL A 78 -3.77 -0.21 8.57
N MET A 79 -3.66 -1.54 8.45
CA MET A 79 -3.36 -2.18 7.17
C MET A 79 -4.66 -2.50 6.42
N VAL A 80 -4.75 -2.03 5.17
CA VAL A 80 -5.85 -2.34 4.25
C VAL A 80 -5.81 -3.83 3.90
N GLY A 81 -6.97 -4.49 3.82
CA GLY A 81 -7.02 -5.94 3.58
C GLY A 81 -6.60 -6.81 4.76
N ASN A 82 -6.45 -6.23 5.96
CA ASN A 82 -6.07 -6.95 7.17
C ASN A 82 -6.72 -6.39 8.46
N HIS A 83 -6.54 -5.10 8.74
CA HIS A 83 -7.20 -4.40 9.86
C HIS A 83 -8.61 -3.92 9.49
N ILE A 84 -8.79 -3.62 8.21
CA ILE A 84 -10.04 -3.21 7.57
C ILE A 84 -10.16 -3.94 6.23
N ASP A 85 -11.34 -3.86 5.61
CA ASP A 85 -11.54 -4.43 4.27
C ASP A 85 -10.61 -3.82 3.23
N GLY A 86 -10.29 -4.62 2.21
CA GLY A 86 -9.27 -4.35 1.23
C GLY A 86 -9.74 -4.23 -0.22
N GLY A 87 -8.76 -4.37 -1.10
CA GLY A 87 -8.78 -4.08 -2.53
C GLY A 87 -9.47 -5.10 -3.43
N TYR A 88 -9.81 -6.29 -2.93
CA TYR A 88 -10.58 -7.27 -3.70
C TYR A 88 -12.09 -6.94 -3.67
N ALA A 89 -12.42 -5.70 -3.97
CA ALA A 89 -13.77 -5.14 -4.00
C ALA A 89 -13.89 -4.10 -5.12
N GLU A 90 -15.12 -3.72 -5.46
CA GLU A 90 -15.35 -2.66 -6.45
C GLU A 90 -15.05 -1.27 -5.88
N HIS A 91 -15.24 -1.08 -4.56
CA HIS A 91 -15.09 0.19 -3.86
C HIS A 91 -14.44 -0.03 -2.48
N LEU A 92 -13.66 0.95 -2.04
CA LEU A 92 -13.07 1.00 -0.71
C LEU A 92 -13.06 2.45 -0.22
N VAL A 93 -13.34 2.62 1.07
CA VAL A 93 -13.29 3.91 1.74
C VAL A 93 -12.01 3.99 2.55
N VAL A 94 -11.18 5.01 2.29
CA VAL A 94 -9.95 5.30 3.05
C VAL A 94 -9.83 6.80 3.34
N PRO A 95 -9.02 7.20 4.33
CA PRO A 95 -8.75 8.61 4.58
C PRO A 95 -8.04 9.26 3.39
N ALA A 96 -8.58 10.39 2.90
CA ALA A 96 -8.02 11.13 1.77
C ALA A 96 -6.54 11.51 1.95
N LYS A 97 -6.12 11.77 3.20
CA LYS A 97 -4.74 12.17 3.54
C LYS A 97 -3.67 11.13 3.20
N ASP A 98 -4.05 9.86 3.07
CA ASP A 98 -3.11 8.77 2.78
C ASP A 98 -3.05 8.45 1.28
N LEU A 99 -3.95 9.02 0.45
CA LEU A 99 -3.95 8.76 -0.99
C LEU A 99 -2.72 9.37 -1.67
N VAL A 100 -2.12 8.58 -2.56
CA VAL A 100 -0.96 9.01 -3.36
C VAL A 100 -1.42 9.27 -4.80
N PRO A 101 -1.27 10.49 -5.33
CA PRO A 101 -1.70 10.79 -6.69
C PRO A 101 -0.86 10.06 -7.73
N VAL A 102 -1.51 9.56 -8.78
CA VAL A 102 -0.89 8.91 -9.93
C VAL A 102 -0.79 9.93 -11.07
N PRO A 103 0.43 10.27 -11.54
CA PRO A 103 0.63 11.16 -12.67
C PRO A 103 -0.13 10.71 -13.93
N GLU A 104 -0.49 11.68 -14.77
CA GLU A 104 -1.04 11.39 -16.09
C GLU A 104 -0.06 10.53 -16.91
N GLY A 105 -0.61 9.64 -17.74
CA GLY A 105 0.16 8.76 -18.63
C GLY A 105 0.66 7.46 -18.01
N LEU A 106 0.65 7.30 -16.69
CA LEU A 106 0.91 5.99 -16.05
C LEU A 106 -0.35 5.15 -16.02
N ASP A 107 -0.27 3.88 -16.37
CA ASP A 107 -1.40 2.95 -16.27
C ASP A 107 -1.71 2.60 -14.81
N LEU A 108 -3.00 2.61 -14.44
CA LEU A 108 -3.42 2.29 -13.08
C LEU A 108 -3.17 0.81 -12.76
N GLU A 109 -3.34 -0.11 -13.72
CA GLU A 109 -3.10 -1.54 -13.47
C GLU A 109 -1.66 -1.79 -13.04
N ALA A 110 -0.70 -1.23 -13.80
CA ALA A 110 0.72 -1.29 -13.43
C ALA A 110 1.04 -0.57 -12.11
N CYS A 111 0.30 0.48 -11.75
CA CYS A 111 0.53 1.22 -10.51
C CYS A 111 0.06 0.49 -9.25
N ALA A 112 -0.82 -0.50 -9.36
CA ALA A 112 -1.41 -1.20 -8.21
C ALA A 112 -0.35 -1.81 -7.29
N ILE A 113 0.67 -2.42 -7.90
CA ILE A 113 1.76 -3.10 -7.19
C ILE A 113 2.75 -2.14 -6.49
N ILE A 114 2.64 -0.82 -6.70
CA ILE A 114 3.56 0.15 -6.10
C ILE A 114 3.46 0.14 -4.57
N ALA A 115 2.24 0.00 -4.05
CA ALA A 115 1.94 0.10 -2.61
C ALA A 115 2.63 -0.98 -1.75
N ASP A 116 3.13 -2.06 -2.36
CA ASP A 116 3.89 -3.11 -1.68
C ASP A 116 5.08 -3.56 -2.53
N ALA A 117 4.82 -4.30 -3.62
CA ALA A 117 5.87 -4.97 -4.38
C ALA A 117 6.99 -4.06 -4.95
N LEU A 118 6.75 -2.76 -5.19
CA LEU A 118 7.84 -1.81 -5.49
C LEU A 118 8.32 -1.00 -4.28
N SER A 119 7.43 -0.49 -3.45
CA SER A 119 7.82 0.39 -2.34
C SER A 119 8.62 -0.33 -1.26
N THR A 120 8.29 -1.60 -0.98
CA THR A 120 9.00 -2.46 -0.03
C THR A 120 10.48 -2.66 -0.40
N PRO A 121 10.83 -3.19 -1.60
CA PRO A 121 12.23 -3.34 -1.99
C PRO A 121 12.93 -1.99 -2.17
N TYR A 122 12.23 -0.96 -2.68
CA TYR A 122 12.79 0.40 -2.75
C TYR A 122 13.24 0.90 -1.38
N HIS A 123 12.40 0.76 -0.35
CA HIS A 123 12.75 1.14 1.02
C HIS A 123 13.95 0.33 1.53
N ALA A 124 13.96 -0.98 1.30
CA ALA A 124 15.05 -1.85 1.72
C ALA A 124 16.39 -1.45 1.10
N VAL A 125 16.42 -1.16 -0.20
CA VAL A 125 17.65 -0.83 -0.93
C VAL A 125 18.10 0.61 -0.69
N VAL A 126 17.19 1.57 -0.81
CA VAL A 126 17.51 3.01 -0.82
C VAL A 126 17.61 3.59 0.58
N HIS A 127 16.68 3.25 1.46
CA HIS A 127 16.56 3.89 2.78
C HIS A 127 17.17 3.06 3.91
N ARG A 128 17.18 1.74 3.81
CA ARG A 128 17.75 0.85 4.84
C ARG A 128 19.16 0.40 4.51
N GLY A 129 19.36 -0.07 3.28
CA GLY A 129 20.67 -0.53 2.78
C GLY A 129 21.55 0.61 2.31
N GLU A 130 20.96 1.76 1.97
CA GLU A 130 21.65 2.93 1.42
C GLU A 130 22.60 2.58 0.26
N VAL A 131 22.19 1.63 -0.58
CA VAL A 131 23.04 1.06 -1.63
C VAL A 131 23.51 2.16 -2.58
N ARG A 132 24.80 2.13 -2.91
CA ARG A 132 25.47 3.09 -3.79
C ARG A 132 25.95 2.42 -5.08
N PRO A 133 26.06 3.18 -6.19
CA PRO A 133 26.61 2.65 -7.43
C PRO A 133 27.96 1.97 -7.24
N GLY A 134 28.14 0.82 -7.87
CA GLY A 134 29.36 0.00 -7.78
C GLY A 134 29.39 -0.99 -6.61
N GLN A 135 28.41 -0.94 -5.70
CA GLN A 135 28.25 -1.98 -4.67
C GLN A 135 27.57 -3.24 -5.23
N THR A 136 27.94 -4.40 -4.70
CA THR A 136 27.33 -5.69 -5.04
C THR A 136 26.19 -6.00 -4.07
N VAL A 137 25.03 -6.39 -4.59
CA VAL A 137 23.85 -6.79 -3.82
C VAL A 137 23.45 -8.20 -4.21
N ALA A 138 23.10 -9.03 -3.22
CA ALA A 138 22.49 -10.33 -3.44
C ALA A 138 20.98 -10.25 -3.18
N VAL A 139 20.18 -10.71 -4.13
CA VAL A 139 18.71 -10.81 -4.00
C VAL A 139 18.35 -12.27 -3.80
N PHE A 140 17.72 -12.58 -2.67
CA PHE A 140 17.25 -13.93 -2.35
C PHE A 140 15.77 -14.04 -2.66
N GLY A 141 15.46 -14.73 -3.77
CA GLY A 141 14.10 -14.90 -4.28
C GLY A 141 13.70 -13.80 -5.26
N CYS A 142 13.59 -14.13 -6.54
CA CYS A 142 13.25 -13.19 -7.62
C CYS A 142 11.74 -13.21 -7.94
N GLY A 143 10.90 -13.17 -6.89
CA GLY A 143 9.45 -13.04 -7.02
C GLY A 143 9.01 -11.58 -7.18
N GLY A 144 7.77 -11.26 -6.80
CA GLY A 144 7.21 -9.90 -6.93
C GLY A 144 8.10 -8.81 -6.33
N VAL A 145 8.46 -8.92 -5.05
CA VAL A 145 9.38 -7.97 -4.38
C VAL A 145 10.82 -8.06 -4.91
N GLY A 146 11.27 -9.25 -5.32
CA GLY A 146 12.69 -9.44 -5.66
C GLY A 146 13.08 -8.91 -7.05
N ILE A 147 12.13 -8.82 -7.97
CA ILE A 147 12.38 -8.33 -9.34
C ILE A 147 12.12 -6.82 -9.50
N ASN A 148 11.44 -6.20 -8.54
CA ASN A 148 11.11 -4.78 -8.52
C ASN A 148 12.07 -3.99 -7.62
#